data_AF-M5T0Z9-F1
#
_entry.id   AF-M5T0Z9-F1
#
_cell.length_a   1.000
_cell.length_b   1.000
_cell.length_c   1.000
_cell.angle_alpha   90.00
_cell.angle_beta   90.00
_cell.angle_gamma   90.00
#
_symmetry.space_group_name_H-M   'P 1'
#
loop_
_entity.id
_entity.type
_entity.pdbx_description
1 polymer ?
#
loop_
_entity_poly.entity_id
_entity_poly.type
_entity_poly.pdbx_seq_one_letter_code
_entity_poly.pdbx_strand_id
1 'polypeptide(L)'
;MAIGEVSNAVGTVNALPDQFASGGSYASGAMQTHPRFVSQSVRFHCAPTIRMHVVQLAELAAVIAHHGPALLYRHSTVPPEAINSYWTASRVRLDLWHQTLARFNRAKNSGNHYRMRCWWQDHMGVLEEILASELLTRVIAAIAEGSDRAGHRDEFSPIAQAIYLSHLEARNRVQAAILDRRGCTVSDAVRLNRLRCMIERWIDVLIGQLAGHDLELARYGIDIERTTAHAKDYELSVASPTRETIAWLTRASMTDAIRQKVAKNPSLPQANRDVADSALLILRPDLFDSVGNLKSLWMHRIENDSDRTDHMIGEYLRPDVEESPTASAFDMIHAAALSQWFR
;
A
#
# COMPACT_ATOMS: atom_id res chain seq x y z
N MET A 1 19.91 49.19 -25.67
CA MET A 1 21.16 49.14 -26.46
C MET A 1 21.48 47.65 -26.64
N ALA A 2 21.29 47.13 -27.88
CA ALA A 2 21.46 45.75 -28.40
C ALA A 2 20.73 44.63 -27.62
N ILE A 3 19.63 43.99 -28.05
CA ILE A 3 19.17 43.40 -29.33
C ILE A 3 20.12 42.33 -29.89
N GLY A 4 19.64 41.08 -29.90
CA GLY A 4 20.23 39.93 -30.59
C GLY A 4 19.15 38.88 -30.83
N GLU A 5 18.37 39.08 -31.89
CA GLU A 5 17.48 38.10 -32.51
C GLU A 5 18.30 36.99 -33.17
N VAL A 6 17.83 35.73 -33.11
CA VAL A 6 18.18 34.72 -34.12
C VAL A 6 16.88 34.07 -34.60
N SER A 7 16.76 34.10 -35.92
CA SER A 7 15.58 33.83 -36.73
C SER A 7 15.45 32.35 -37.11
N ASN A 8 14.20 32.03 -37.47
CA ASN A 8 13.67 30.81 -38.06
C ASN A 8 14.52 30.15 -39.16
N ALA A 9 14.43 28.82 -39.25
CA ALA A 9 14.54 28.09 -40.51
C ALA A 9 13.43 27.02 -40.60
N VAL A 10 12.44 27.33 -41.44
CA VAL A 10 11.42 26.42 -41.96
C VAL A 10 12.05 25.60 -43.08
N GLY A 11 11.92 24.28 -43.02
CA GLY A 11 12.26 23.36 -44.11
C GLY A 11 11.08 22.46 -44.42
N THR A 12 10.39 22.73 -45.52
CA THR A 12 9.34 21.90 -46.11
C THR A 12 9.90 21.08 -47.28
N VAL A 13 9.11 20.06 -47.64
CA VAL A 13 9.03 19.35 -48.93
C VAL A 13 9.90 18.08 -49.10
N ASN A 14 9.27 16.90 -49.01
CA ASN A 14 8.96 16.08 -50.20
C ASN A 14 8.12 14.84 -49.86
N ALA A 15 7.11 14.62 -50.70
CA ALA A 15 6.19 13.50 -50.72
C ALA A 15 6.53 12.53 -51.87
N LEU A 16 5.90 11.34 -51.80
CA LEU A 16 5.66 10.30 -52.82
C LEU A 16 6.58 9.06 -52.79
N PRO A 17 6.12 7.88 -53.30
CA PRO A 17 4.76 7.47 -53.67
C PRO A 17 4.27 6.12 -53.09
N ASP A 18 2.95 5.94 -53.14
CA ASP A 18 2.22 4.66 -53.17
C ASP A 18 2.73 3.73 -54.28
N GLN A 19 2.62 2.40 -54.08
CA GLN A 19 2.20 1.44 -55.12
C GLN A 19 2.00 -0.02 -54.61
N PHE A 20 0.82 -0.58 -54.95
CA PHE A 20 0.39 -1.98 -55.19
C PHE A 20 0.54 -3.03 -54.05
N ALA A 21 -0.47 -3.75 -53.53
CA ALA A 21 -1.66 -4.47 -54.04
C ALA A 21 -1.48 -6.02 -54.07
N SER A 22 -2.57 -6.72 -53.71
CA SER A 22 -2.84 -8.19 -53.79
C SER A 22 -2.15 -9.06 -52.72
N GLY A 23 -2.76 -10.08 -52.11
CA GLY A 23 -3.99 -10.84 -52.38
C GLY A 23 -3.66 -12.32 -52.11
N GLY A 24 -4.42 -13.01 -51.24
CA GLY A 24 -4.12 -14.43 -50.96
C GLY A 24 -5.01 -15.06 -49.89
N SER A 25 -6.22 -15.42 -50.29
CA SER A 25 -7.14 -16.30 -49.57
C SER A 25 -6.87 -17.75 -49.97
N TYR A 26 -6.71 -18.66 -49.01
CA TYR A 26 -6.89 -20.10 -49.21
C TYR A 26 -7.69 -20.70 -48.05
N ALA A 27 -8.72 -21.44 -48.45
CA ALA A 27 -9.66 -22.14 -47.61
C ALA A 27 -9.34 -23.64 -47.54
N SER A 28 -9.84 -24.26 -46.46
CA SER A 28 -10.42 -25.61 -46.41
C SER A 28 -9.53 -26.84 -46.25
N GLY A 29 -10.00 -27.77 -45.40
CA GLY A 29 -9.52 -29.16 -45.27
C GLY A 29 -9.34 -29.59 -43.81
N ALA A 30 -10.41 -29.89 -43.06
CA ALA A 30 -11.01 -31.22 -42.91
C ALA A 30 -10.47 -32.04 -41.71
N MET A 31 -11.37 -32.21 -40.74
CA MET A 31 -11.81 -33.50 -40.20
C MET A 31 -10.79 -34.37 -39.43
N GLN A 32 -10.87 -34.35 -38.10
CA GLN A 32 -10.72 -35.58 -37.30
C GLN A 32 -11.42 -35.50 -35.95
N THR A 33 -12.00 -36.64 -35.60
CA THR A 33 -13.01 -36.94 -34.60
C THR A 33 -12.46 -37.14 -33.19
N HIS A 34 -13.21 -36.62 -32.20
CA HIS A 34 -13.32 -36.96 -30.76
C HIS A 34 -12.33 -37.95 -30.10
N PRO A 35 -12.00 -37.68 -28.82
CA PRO A 35 -12.73 -38.38 -27.76
C PRO A 35 -13.34 -37.44 -26.72
N ARG A 36 -14.53 -37.82 -26.25
CA ARG A 36 -15.32 -37.15 -25.21
C ARG A 36 -14.62 -37.25 -23.86
N PHE A 37 -14.01 -36.17 -23.39
CA PHE A 37 -13.76 -35.97 -21.97
C PHE A 37 -15.02 -35.39 -21.33
N VAL A 38 -15.69 -36.20 -20.51
CA VAL A 38 -16.74 -35.75 -19.60
C VAL A 38 -16.06 -34.88 -18.54
N SER A 39 -16.02 -33.57 -18.80
CA SER A 39 -15.59 -32.59 -17.81
C SER A 39 -16.67 -32.51 -16.72
N GLN A 40 -16.45 -33.21 -15.62
CA GLN A 40 -17.17 -32.98 -14.37
C GLN A 40 -16.99 -31.50 -14.02
N SER A 41 -18.04 -30.71 -14.27
CA SER A 41 -18.15 -29.34 -13.80
C SER A 41 -18.22 -29.38 -12.29
N VAL A 42 -17.06 -29.28 -11.64
CA VAL A 42 -16.95 -28.92 -10.24
C VAL A 42 -17.52 -27.51 -10.14
N ARG A 43 -18.78 -27.42 -9.69
CA ARG A 43 -19.37 -26.17 -9.26
C ARG A 43 -18.57 -25.71 -8.05
N PHE A 44 -17.57 -24.88 -8.27
CA PHE A 44 -16.98 -24.06 -7.23
C PHE A 44 -18.14 -23.27 -6.61
N HIS A 45 -18.55 -23.70 -5.42
CA HIS A 45 -19.41 -22.91 -4.58
C HIS A 45 -18.64 -21.62 -4.34
N CYS A 46 -19.15 -20.52 -4.87
CA CYS A 46 -18.60 -19.19 -4.67
C CYS A 46 -18.65 -18.93 -3.16
N ALA A 47 -17.51 -19.15 -2.47
CA ALA A 47 -17.34 -18.72 -1.10
C ALA A 47 -17.69 -17.23 -1.04
N PRO A 48 -18.33 -16.75 0.03
CA PRO A 48 -18.67 -15.33 0.14
C PRO A 48 -17.39 -14.52 -0.09
N THR A 49 -17.32 -13.77 -1.19
CA THR A 49 -16.20 -12.90 -1.50
C THR A 49 -16.00 -11.96 -0.33
N ILE A 50 -14.97 -12.21 0.50
CA ILE A 50 -14.63 -11.42 1.67
C ILE A 50 -14.34 -9.99 1.19
N ARG A 51 -15.29 -9.07 1.35
CA ARG A 51 -15.13 -7.72 0.83
C ARG A 51 -14.03 -7.01 1.60
N MET A 52 -12.92 -6.69 0.93
CA MET A 52 -11.80 -6.06 1.60
C MET A 52 -12.03 -4.55 1.79
N HIS A 53 -12.06 -4.14 3.05
CA HIS A 53 -12.16 -2.78 3.52
C HIS A 53 -10.79 -2.08 3.59
N VAL A 54 -10.76 -0.76 3.37
CA VAL A 54 -9.51 0.02 3.51
C VAL A 54 -8.91 0.00 4.92
N VAL A 55 -9.72 -0.31 5.93
CA VAL A 55 -9.23 -0.52 7.31
C VAL A 55 -8.24 -1.67 7.35
N GLN A 56 -8.48 -2.72 6.56
CA GLN A 56 -7.55 -3.83 6.47
C GLN A 56 -6.26 -3.36 5.77
N LEU A 57 -6.32 -2.55 4.72
CA LEU A 57 -5.10 -1.97 4.12
C LEU A 57 -4.27 -1.15 5.11
N ALA A 58 -4.93 -0.39 6.00
CA ALA A 58 -4.25 0.31 7.07
C ALA A 58 -3.61 -0.66 8.07
N GLU A 59 -4.31 -1.72 8.47
CA GLU A 59 -3.75 -2.78 9.32
C GLU A 59 -2.53 -3.45 8.68
N LEU A 60 -2.61 -3.77 7.40
CA LEU A 60 -1.48 -4.31 6.64
C LEU A 60 -0.30 -3.35 6.67
N ALA A 61 -0.53 -2.05 6.48
CA ALA A 61 0.51 -1.03 6.60
C ALA A 61 1.19 -1.06 7.97
N ALA A 62 0.43 -1.20 9.07
CA ALA A 62 1.00 -1.29 10.41
C ALA A 62 1.81 -2.57 10.63
N VAL A 63 1.33 -3.72 10.14
CA VAL A 63 2.07 -4.99 10.18
C VAL A 63 3.39 -4.85 9.41
N ILE A 64 3.32 -4.36 8.18
CA ILE A 64 4.48 -4.18 7.33
C ILE A 64 5.48 -3.19 7.95
N ALA A 65 5.02 -2.07 8.53
CA ALA A 65 5.88 -1.10 9.20
C ALA A 65 6.59 -1.72 10.43
N HIS A 66 5.86 -2.50 11.23
CA HIS A 66 6.40 -3.15 12.42
C HIS A 66 7.50 -4.17 12.10
N HIS A 67 7.28 -4.99 11.07
CA HIS A 67 8.24 -5.99 10.58
C HIS A 67 9.23 -5.43 9.55
N GLY A 68 9.05 -4.17 9.15
CA GLY A 68 9.86 -3.46 8.15
C GLY A 68 11.36 -3.52 8.40
N PRO A 69 11.85 -3.29 9.63
CA PRO A 69 13.28 -3.42 9.92
C PRO A 69 13.86 -4.81 9.61
N ALA A 70 13.09 -5.89 9.73
CA ALA A 70 13.53 -7.23 9.34
C ALA A 70 13.64 -7.37 7.81
N LEU A 71 12.72 -6.76 7.07
CA LEU A 71 12.79 -6.67 5.60
C LEU A 71 14.04 -5.90 5.14
N LEU A 72 14.33 -4.78 5.81
CA LEU A 72 15.46 -3.91 5.49
C LEU A 72 16.82 -4.54 5.84
N TYR A 73 16.86 -5.35 6.91
CA TYR A 73 18.09 -5.97 7.38
C TYR A 73 18.69 -7.01 6.42
N ARG A 74 17.87 -7.80 5.71
CA ARG A 74 18.37 -8.97 4.95
C ARG A 74 18.93 -8.65 3.57
N HIS A 75 18.83 -7.40 3.09
CA HIS A 75 19.21 -7.01 1.72
C HIS A 75 18.69 -7.95 0.62
N SER A 76 17.65 -8.74 0.88
CA SER A 76 17.18 -9.73 -0.08
C SER A 76 16.37 -9.07 -1.18
N THR A 77 16.54 -9.53 -2.40
CA THR A 77 15.78 -9.05 -3.55
C THR A 77 14.31 -9.44 -3.41
N VAL A 78 13.41 -8.47 -3.65
CA VAL A 78 11.98 -8.74 -3.81
C VAL A 78 11.78 -9.44 -5.15
N PRO A 79 11.01 -10.55 -5.23
CA PRO A 79 10.77 -11.23 -6.50
C PRO A 79 10.15 -10.27 -7.55
N PRO A 80 10.66 -10.25 -8.80
CA PRO A 80 10.11 -9.39 -9.85
C PRO A 80 8.61 -9.59 -10.09
N GLU A 81 8.09 -10.81 -9.89
CA GLU A 81 6.68 -11.14 -10.01
C GLU A 81 5.84 -10.41 -8.96
N ALA A 82 6.35 -10.26 -7.73
CA ALA A 82 5.69 -9.51 -6.66
C ALA A 82 5.63 -8.02 -6.99
N ILE A 83 6.73 -7.45 -7.49
CA ILE A 83 6.81 -6.05 -7.91
C ILE A 83 5.81 -5.78 -9.04
N ASN A 84 5.78 -6.63 -10.07
CA ASN A 84 4.87 -6.49 -11.20
C ASN A 84 3.39 -6.64 -10.79
N SER A 85 3.10 -7.57 -9.87
CA SER A 85 1.76 -7.75 -9.32
C SER A 85 1.31 -6.50 -8.56
N TYR A 86 2.19 -5.94 -7.72
CA TYR A 86 1.90 -4.72 -6.96
C TYR A 86 1.68 -3.51 -7.86
N TRP A 87 2.53 -3.35 -8.88
CA TRP A 87 2.36 -2.33 -9.92
C TRP A 87 1.01 -2.43 -10.61
N THR A 88 0.67 -3.62 -11.10
CA THR A 88 -0.57 -3.87 -11.85
C THR A 88 -1.79 -3.58 -11.00
N ALA A 89 -1.86 -4.15 -9.78
CA ALA A 89 -2.97 -3.92 -8.85
C ALA A 89 -3.12 -2.44 -8.48
N SER A 90 -2.00 -1.76 -8.22
CA SER A 90 -1.99 -0.34 -7.88
C SER A 90 -2.47 0.54 -9.03
N ARG A 91 -2.05 0.27 -10.27
CA ARG A 91 -2.51 0.98 -11.47
C ARG A 91 -4.01 0.84 -11.69
N VAL A 92 -4.52 -0.39 -11.63
CA VAL A 92 -5.97 -0.64 -11.80
C VAL A 92 -6.78 0.16 -10.77
N ARG A 93 -6.34 0.17 -9.51
CA ARG A 93 -7.00 0.95 -8.46
C ARG A 93 -6.92 2.47 -8.71
N LEU A 94 -5.75 2.97 -9.08
CA LEU A 94 -5.54 4.39 -9.41
C LEU A 94 -6.43 4.83 -10.58
N ASP A 95 -6.60 4.00 -11.61
CA ASP A 95 -7.49 4.30 -12.74
C ASP A 95 -8.95 4.42 -12.30
N LEU A 96 -9.43 3.56 -11.40
CA LEU A 96 -10.78 3.66 -10.83
C LEU A 96 -10.98 4.97 -10.04
N TRP A 97 -9.97 5.38 -9.28
CA TRP A 97 -9.97 6.67 -8.58
C TRP A 97 -9.96 7.85 -9.55
N HIS A 98 -9.11 7.81 -10.58
CA HIS A 98 -9.04 8.85 -11.60
C HIS A 98 -10.36 9.00 -12.37
N GLN A 99 -11.01 7.89 -12.73
CA GLN A 99 -12.34 7.92 -13.34
C GLN A 99 -13.39 8.55 -12.42
N THR A 100 -13.34 8.23 -11.13
CA THR A 100 -14.23 8.80 -10.10
C THR A 100 -14.02 10.32 -9.97
N LEU A 101 -12.77 10.77 -9.85
CA LEU A 101 -12.42 12.18 -9.76
C LEU A 101 -12.67 12.95 -11.07
N ALA A 102 -12.58 12.29 -12.23
CA ALA A 102 -12.97 12.89 -13.50
C ALA A 102 -14.50 13.12 -13.58
N ARG A 103 -15.31 12.25 -12.96
CA ARG A 103 -16.77 12.45 -12.84
C ARG A 103 -17.11 13.63 -11.94
N PHE A 104 -16.33 13.87 -10.88
CA PHE A 104 -16.45 15.10 -10.07
C PHE A 104 -16.30 16.35 -10.92
N ASN A 105 -15.24 16.46 -11.72
CA ASN A 105 -15.02 17.61 -12.59
C ASN A 105 -16.15 17.81 -13.61
N ARG A 106 -16.70 16.74 -14.17
CA ARG A 106 -17.88 16.81 -15.05
C ARG A 106 -19.12 17.31 -14.32
N ALA A 107 -19.39 16.80 -13.11
CA ALA A 107 -20.48 17.30 -12.28
C ALA A 107 -20.30 18.78 -11.93
N LYS A 108 -19.07 19.20 -11.62
CA LYS A 108 -18.69 20.59 -11.31
C LYS A 108 -18.96 21.53 -12.47
N ASN A 109 -18.50 21.16 -13.66
CA ASN A 109 -18.62 21.98 -14.87
C ASN A 109 -20.07 22.05 -15.37
N SER A 110 -20.93 21.10 -14.99
CA SER A 110 -22.35 21.16 -15.35
C SER A 110 -23.13 22.27 -14.64
N GLY A 111 -22.58 22.87 -13.56
CA GLY A 111 -23.28 23.86 -12.73
C GLY A 111 -24.48 23.32 -11.96
N ASN A 112 -24.84 22.04 -12.12
CA ASN A 112 -26.01 21.44 -11.50
C ASN A 112 -25.69 21.01 -10.05
N HIS A 113 -26.18 21.79 -9.09
CA HIS A 113 -26.00 21.54 -7.66
C HIS A 113 -26.52 20.18 -7.19
N TYR A 114 -27.64 19.70 -7.76
CA TYR A 114 -28.20 18.39 -7.41
C TYR A 114 -27.28 17.27 -7.86
N ARG A 115 -26.82 17.30 -9.12
CA ARG A 115 -25.85 16.31 -9.64
C ARG A 115 -24.56 16.29 -8.83
N MET A 116 -24.07 17.46 -8.42
CA MET A 116 -22.89 17.55 -7.57
C MET A 116 -23.14 16.90 -6.20
N ARG A 117 -24.29 17.17 -5.59
CA ARG A 117 -24.66 16.56 -4.30
C ARG A 117 -24.79 15.04 -4.39
N CYS A 118 -25.43 14.51 -5.42
CA CYS A 118 -25.51 13.07 -5.65
C CYS A 118 -24.12 12.46 -5.80
N TRP A 119 -23.23 13.10 -6.58
CA TRP A 119 -21.85 12.61 -6.73
C TRP A 119 -21.14 12.50 -5.37
N TRP A 120 -21.24 13.51 -4.50
CA TRP A 120 -20.64 13.47 -3.17
C TRP A 120 -21.20 12.34 -2.31
N GLN A 121 -22.51 12.12 -2.34
CA GLN A 121 -23.16 11.05 -1.60
C GLN A 121 -22.69 9.66 -2.08
N ASP A 122 -22.60 9.49 -3.40
CA ASP A 122 -22.26 8.21 -4.03
C ASP A 122 -20.77 7.84 -3.89
N HIS A 123 -19.88 8.82 -3.82
CA HIS A 123 -18.42 8.59 -3.90
C HIS A 123 -17.68 8.93 -2.61
N MET A 124 -18.38 9.27 -1.53
CA MET A 124 -17.77 9.59 -0.24
C MET A 124 -16.80 8.50 0.24
N GLY A 125 -17.19 7.23 0.13
CA GLY A 125 -16.35 6.10 0.53
C GLY A 125 -15.08 5.99 -0.31
N VAL A 126 -15.12 6.30 -1.61
CA VAL A 126 -13.91 6.29 -2.46
C VAL A 126 -12.90 7.37 -2.00
N LEU A 127 -13.38 8.54 -1.58
CA LEU A 127 -12.50 9.61 -1.07
C LEU A 127 -11.83 9.20 0.24
N GLU A 128 -12.58 8.51 1.12
CA GLU A 128 -12.04 7.94 2.35
C GLU A 128 -11.00 6.84 2.06
N GLU A 129 -11.26 5.98 1.07
CA GLU A 129 -10.34 4.93 0.65
C GLU A 129 -9.04 5.49 0.08
N ILE A 130 -9.10 6.58 -0.72
CA ILE A 130 -7.92 7.30 -1.20
C ILE A 130 -7.09 7.76 -0.01
N LEU A 131 -7.69 8.48 0.94
CA LEU A 131 -6.98 9.02 2.10
C LEU A 131 -6.37 7.91 2.96
N ALA A 132 -7.14 6.89 3.33
CA ALA A 132 -6.65 5.85 4.24
C ALA A 132 -5.66 4.88 3.59
N SER A 133 -5.73 4.66 2.26
CA SER A 133 -4.76 3.82 1.53
C SER A 133 -3.37 4.48 1.41
N GLU A 134 -3.23 5.76 1.75
CA GLU A 134 -1.94 6.47 1.76
C GLU A 134 -0.96 5.83 2.76
N LEU A 135 -1.45 5.29 3.88
CA LEU A 135 -0.66 4.57 4.89
C LEU A 135 0.16 3.45 4.24
N LEU A 136 -0.52 2.51 3.59
CA LEU A 136 0.13 1.36 2.94
C LEU A 136 1.06 1.83 1.83
N THR A 137 0.62 2.80 1.01
CA THR A 137 1.39 3.27 -0.14
C THR A 137 2.73 3.89 0.30
N ARG A 138 2.74 4.69 1.36
CA ARG A 138 3.98 5.29 1.91
C ARG A 138 4.88 4.25 2.55
N VAL A 139 4.31 3.31 3.32
CA VAL A 139 5.07 2.23 3.96
C VAL A 139 5.76 1.36 2.91
N ILE A 140 5.06 0.99 1.82
CA ILE A 140 5.65 0.21 0.73
C ILE A 140 6.74 1.00 0.01
N ALA A 141 6.53 2.30 -0.28
CA ALA A 141 7.56 3.13 -0.92
C ALA A 141 8.82 3.26 -0.05
N ALA A 142 8.65 3.45 1.27
CA ALA A 142 9.76 3.49 2.22
C ALA A 142 10.53 2.16 2.28
N ILE A 143 9.83 1.03 2.28
CA ILE A 143 10.47 -0.29 2.25
C ILE A 143 11.19 -0.52 0.93
N ALA A 144 10.56 -0.19 -0.21
CA ALA A 144 11.16 -0.35 -1.52
C ALA A 144 12.48 0.41 -1.60
N GLU A 145 12.49 1.66 -1.17
CA GLU A 145 13.71 2.45 -1.15
C GLU A 145 14.75 1.94 -0.16
N GLY A 146 14.33 1.58 1.06
CA GLY A 146 15.26 1.02 2.05
C GLY A 146 15.89 -0.29 1.56
N SER A 147 15.11 -1.19 0.96
CA SER A 147 15.59 -2.45 0.41
C SER A 147 16.56 -2.25 -0.75
N ASP A 148 16.24 -1.36 -1.69
CA ASP A 148 17.09 -1.06 -2.84
C ASP A 148 18.39 -0.36 -2.43
N ARG A 149 18.31 0.64 -1.54
CA ARG A 149 19.49 1.33 -1.00
C ARG A 149 20.41 0.37 -0.28
N ALA A 150 19.86 -0.47 0.59
CA ALA A 150 20.62 -1.42 1.37
C ALA A 150 21.25 -2.51 0.48
N GLY A 151 20.57 -2.89 -0.61
CA GLY A 151 21.07 -3.82 -1.63
C GLY A 151 21.91 -3.20 -2.75
N HIS A 152 22.13 -1.88 -2.76
CA HIS A 152 22.72 -1.11 -3.89
C HIS A 152 22.08 -1.43 -5.25
N ARG A 153 20.75 -1.52 -5.26
CA ARG A 153 19.90 -1.80 -6.43
C ARG A 153 18.95 -0.64 -6.71
N ASP A 154 18.28 -0.69 -7.85
CA ASP A 154 17.26 0.29 -8.27
C ASP A 154 16.15 -0.42 -9.06
N GLU A 155 15.58 -1.48 -8.46
CA GLU A 155 14.61 -2.35 -9.12
C GLU A 155 13.19 -2.11 -8.62
N PHE A 156 13.02 -1.96 -7.30
CA PHE A 156 11.71 -1.84 -6.67
C PHE A 156 11.34 -0.37 -6.38
N SER A 157 12.31 0.42 -5.92
CA SER A 157 12.13 1.82 -5.52
C SER A 157 11.51 2.68 -6.63
N PRO A 158 11.97 2.65 -7.91
CA PRO A 158 11.39 3.48 -8.96
C PRO A 158 9.90 3.20 -9.19
N ILE A 159 9.50 1.93 -9.10
CA ILE A 159 8.13 1.49 -9.32
C ILE A 159 7.25 1.90 -8.14
N ALA A 160 7.69 1.64 -6.91
CA ALA A 160 6.97 2.04 -5.70
C ALA A 160 6.85 3.57 -5.62
N GLN A 161 7.89 4.31 -6.02
CA GLN A 161 7.89 5.76 -6.06
C GLN A 161 6.89 6.31 -7.09
N ALA A 162 6.81 5.71 -8.29
CA ALA A 162 5.81 6.11 -9.29
C ALA A 162 4.37 5.91 -8.79
N ILE A 163 4.11 4.78 -8.09
CA ILE A 163 2.81 4.51 -7.46
C ILE A 163 2.52 5.53 -6.36
N TYR A 164 3.50 5.80 -5.50
CA TYR A 164 3.39 6.78 -4.42
C TYR A 164 3.07 8.18 -4.95
N LEU A 165 3.78 8.67 -5.96
CA LEU A 165 3.50 9.97 -6.58
C LEU A 165 2.10 10.04 -7.19
N SER A 166 1.66 8.97 -7.87
CA SER A 166 0.30 8.88 -8.43
C SER A 166 -0.77 8.89 -7.33
N HIS A 167 -0.49 8.26 -6.19
CA HIS A 167 -1.36 8.31 -5.02
C HIS A 167 -1.44 9.73 -4.44
N LEU A 168 -0.30 10.41 -4.30
CA LEU A 168 -0.26 11.80 -3.82
C LEU A 168 -1.08 12.72 -4.72
N GLU A 169 -1.04 12.53 -6.04
CA GLU A 169 -1.89 13.27 -6.96
C GLU A 169 -3.38 13.05 -6.66
N ALA A 170 -3.82 11.80 -6.52
CA ALA A 170 -5.20 11.48 -6.19
C ALA A 170 -5.62 12.12 -4.85
N ARG A 171 -4.80 12.00 -3.81
CA ARG A 171 -5.02 12.65 -2.50
C ARG A 171 -5.12 14.17 -2.61
N ASN A 172 -4.24 14.82 -3.36
CA ASN A 172 -4.26 16.27 -3.55
C ASN A 172 -5.54 16.72 -4.29
N ARG A 173 -6.04 15.92 -5.23
CA ARG A 173 -7.35 16.16 -5.88
C ARG A 173 -8.51 16.02 -4.90
N VAL A 174 -8.47 15.05 -3.98
CA VAL A 174 -9.46 14.94 -2.89
C VAL A 174 -9.43 16.20 -2.01
N GLN A 175 -8.26 16.69 -1.64
CA GLN A 175 -8.14 17.92 -0.85
C GLN A 175 -8.71 19.14 -1.58
N ALA A 176 -8.41 19.29 -2.87
CA ALA A 176 -8.99 20.35 -3.68
C ALA A 176 -10.53 20.26 -3.71
N ALA A 177 -11.09 19.04 -3.80
CA ALA A 177 -12.53 18.83 -3.74
C ALA A 177 -13.13 19.22 -2.38
N ILE A 178 -12.46 18.91 -1.26
CA ILE A 178 -12.87 19.33 0.09
C ILE A 178 -12.92 20.87 0.20
N LEU A 179 -11.96 21.57 -0.41
CA LEU A 179 -11.87 23.04 -0.36
C LEU A 179 -12.87 23.75 -1.30
N ASP A 180 -13.27 23.12 -2.40
CA ASP A 180 -14.21 23.70 -3.38
C ASP A 180 -15.63 23.87 -2.82
N ARG A 181 -16.03 23.08 -1.79
CA ARG A 181 -17.31 23.13 -1.07
C ARG A 181 -18.59 22.99 -1.91
N ARG A 182 -18.52 22.84 -3.23
CA ARG A 182 -19.68 22.70 -4.12
C ARG A 182 -20.35 21.35 -3.93
N GLY A 183 -21.64 21.38 -3.55
CA GLY A 183 -22.52 20.20 -3.38
C GLY A 183 -22.12 19.24 -2.26
N CYS A 184 -21.07 19.53 -1.50
CA CYS A 184 -20.72 18.84 -0.26
C CYS A 184 -21.37 19.56 0.93
N THR A 185 -21.81 18.82 1.93
CA THR A 185 -22.22 19.47 3.19
C THR A 185 -20.97 19.91 3.95
N VAL A 186 -21.07 20.97 4.76
CA VAL A 186 -19.96 21.40 5.62
C VAL A 186 -19.55 20.28 6.58
N SER A 187 -20.52 19.50 7.06
CA SER A 187 -20.28 18.33 7.92
C SER A 187 -19.39 17.29 7.23
N ASP A 188 -19.70 16.95 5.98
CA ASP A 188 -18.94 15.97 5.21
C ASP A 188 -17.51 16.44 4.92
N ALA A 189 -17.33 17.70 4.53
CA ALA A 189 -16.02 18.30 4.31
C ALA A 189 -15.16 18.31 5.59
N VAL A 190 -15.76 18.66 6.73
CA VAL A 190 -15.09 18.62 8.05
C VAL A 190 -14.74 17.19 8.42
N ARG A 191 -15.63 16.22 8.18
CA ARG A 191 -15.39 14.80 8.48
C ARG A 191 -14.23 14.23 7.66
N LEU A 192 -14.19 14.48 6.36
CA LEU A 192 -13.07 14.07 5.51
C LEU A 192 -11.75 14.74 5.92
N ASN A 193 -11.77 16.04 6.26
CA ASN A 193 -10.57 16.71 6.74
C ASN A 193 -10.08 16.12 8.08
N ARG A 194 -10.99 15.74 8.99
CA ARG A 194 -10.63 15.06 10.24
C ARG A 194 -10.04 13.67 9.98
N LEU A 195 -10.58 12.92 9.01
CA LEU A 195 -9.99 11.65 8.58
C LEU A 195 -8.58 11.89 8.04
N ARG A 196 -8.41 12.84 7.11
CA ARG A 196 -7.10 13.22 6.55
C ARG A 196 -6.08 13.51 7.63
N CYS A 197 -6.35 14.46 8.54
CA CYS A 197 -5.39 14.84 9.58
C CYS A 197 -5.05 13.68 10.52
N MET A 198 -6.00 12.77 10.75
CA MET A 198 -5.77 11.58 11.59
C MET A 198 -4.90 10.55 10.86
N ILE A 199 -5.14 10.30 9.57
CA ILE A 199 -4.29 9.45 8.74
C ILE A 199 -2.87 10.02 8.66
N GLU A 200 -2.72 11.34 8.48
CA GLU A 200 -1.41 12.00 8.43
C GLU A 200 -0.58 11.72 9.69
N ARG A 201 -1.19 11.77 10.88
CA ARG A 201 -0.51 11.44 12.13
C ARG A 201 -0.10 9.97 12.20
N TRP A 202 -0.96 9.06 11.77
CA TRP A 202 -0.63 7.63 11.74
C TRP A 202 0.47 7.31 10.73
N ILE A 203 0.54 8.04 9.61
CA ILE A 203 1.65 7.92 8.65
C ILE A 203 2.97 8.22 9.37
N ASP A 204 3.07 9.32 10.12
CA ASP A 204 4.33 9.65 10.81
C ASP A 204 4.71 8.63 11.88
N VAL A 205 3.73 8.02 12.56
CA VAL A 205 3.97 6.92 13.51
C VAL A 205 4.55 5.71 12.77
N LEU A 206 3.91 5.25 11.69
CA LEU A 206 4.33 4.05 10.97
C LEU A 206 5.67 4.25 10.24
N ILE A 207 5.88 5.40 9.60
CA ILE A 207 7.16 5.73 8.97
C ILE A 207 8.24 5.94 10.02
N GLY A 208 7.92 6.48 11.20
CA GLY A 208 8.84 6.58 12.32
C GLY A 208 9.44 5.22 12.71
N GLN A 209 8.64 4.15 12.71
CA GLN A 209 9.14 2.79 12.98
C GLN A 209 10.18 2.32 11.96
N LEU A 210 9.99 2.65 10.68
CA LEU A 210 10.98 2.35 9.62
C LEU A 210 12.20 3.26 9.74
N ALA A 211 11.98 4.54 10.02
CA ALA A 211 13.02 5.56 10.13
C ALA A 211 13.93 5.35 11.36
N GLY A 212 13.45 4.66 12.40
CA GLY A 212 14.27 4.23 13.53
C GLY A 212 15.35 3.20 13.14
N HIS A 213 15.22 2.56 11.97
CA HIS A 213 16.27 1.73 11.39
C HIS A 213 17.10 2.49 10.35
N ASP A 214 16.47 3.33 9.53
CA ASP A 214 17.13 4.14 8.50
C ASP A 214 16.50 5.53 8.42
N LEU A 215 17.19 6.54 8.96
CA LEU A 215 16.67 7.90 9.12
C LEU A 215 16.29 8.56 7.78
N GLU A 216 16.89 8.15 6.65
CA GLU A 216 16.55 8.67 5.32
C GLU A 216 15.09 8.37 4.95
N LEU A 217 14.51 7.31 5.53
CA LEU A 217 13.12 6.93 5.31
C LEU A 217 12.12 7.91 5.95
N ALA A 218 12.56 8.79 6.86
CA ALA A 218 11.70 9.79 7.50
C ALA A 218 11.02 10.74 6.50
N ARG A 219 11.60 10.91 5.30
CA ARG A 219 11.02 11.73 4.22
C ARG A 219 9.68 11.20 3.67
N TYR A 220 9.37 9.93 3.91
CA TYR A 220 8.06 9.36 3.58
C TYR A 220 6.98 9.72 4.61
N GLY A 221 7.35 10.38 5.71
CA GLY A 221 6.40 11.00 6.64
C GLY A 221 5.63 12.16 6.02
N ILE A 222 4.63 12.64 6.73
CA ILE A 222 3.95 13.91 6.45
C ILE A 222 4.72 15.06 7.08
N ASP A 223 5.14 14.86 8.33
CA ASP A 223 5.82 15.84 9.16
C ASP A 223 7.14 15.23 9.62
N ILE A 224 8.25 15.76 9.11
CA ILE A 224 9.58 15.21 9.34
C ILE A 224 9.97 15.28 10.82
N GLU A 225 9.57 16.34 11.54
CA GLU A 225 9.90 16.48 12.97
C GLU A 225 9.13 15.44 13.80
N ARG A 226 7.83 15.25 13.52
CA ARG A 226 7.02 14.22 14.18
C ARG A 226 7.51 12.81 13.85
N THR A 227 7.85 12.57 12.58
CA THR A 227 8.34 11.25 12.13
C THR A 227 9.67 10.91 12.78
N THR A 228 10.60 11.88 12.86
CA THR A 228 11.89 11.67 13.52
C THR A 228 11.78 11.54 15.04
N ALA A 229 10.81 12.19 15.69
CA ALA A 229 10.51 11.94 17.09
C ALA A 229 10.05 10.48 17.31
N HIS A 230 9.12 9.98 16.49
CA HIS A 230 8.71 8.58 16.53
C HIS A 230 9.84 7.59 16.22
N ALA A 231 10.78 7.96 15.34
CA ALA A 231 11.96 7.16 15.06
C ALA A 231 12.85 6.98 16.29
N LYS A 232 13.07 8.05 17.06
CA LYS A 232 13.83 8.01 18.32
C LYS A 232 13.13 7.16 19.38
N ASP A 233 11.82 7.33 19.54
CA ASP A 233 11.03 6.51 20.48
C ASP A 233 11.08 5.03 20.11
N TYR A 234 11.07 4.73 18.81
CA TYR A 234 11.20 3.38 18.30
C TYR A 234 12.57 2.78 18.62
N GLU A 235 13.66 3.51 18.35
CA GLU A 235 15.05 3.10 18.62
C GLU A 235 15.24 2.69 20.09
N LEU A 236 14.71 3.49 21.03
CA LEU A 236 14.73 3.20 22.46
C LEU A 236 13.94 1.94 22.84
N SER A 237 12.92 1.59 22.04
CA SER A 237 12.02 0.47 22.29
C SER A 237 12.46 -0.84 21.60
N VAL A 238 13.46 -0.82 20.72
CA VAL A 238 13.85 -1.99 19.88
C VAL A 238 14.20 -3.23 20.72
N ALA A 239 14.87 -3.02 21.86
CA ALA A 239 15.30 -4.08 22.78
C ALA A 239 14.31 -4.35 23.93
N SER A 240 13.21 -3.61 24.01
CA SER A 240 12.25 -3.77 25.11
C SER A 240 11.32 -4.97 24.86
N PRO A 241 11.07 -5.82 25.87
CA PRO A 241 10.05 -6.89 25.78
C PRO A 241 8.64 -6.32 25.56
N THR A 242 8.42 -5.03 25.83
CA THR A 242 7.14 -4.34 25.62
C THR A 242 6.87 -3.96 24.16
N ARG A 243 7.84 -4.14 23.26
CA ARG A 243 7.75 -3.73 21.85
C ARG A 243 6.55 -4.33 21.13
N GLU A 244 6.28 -5.62 21.33
CA GLU A 244 5.15 -6.30 20.68
C GLU A 244 3.81 -5.75 21.20
N THR A 245 3.72 -5.52 22.52
CA THR A 245 2.55 -4.87 23.14
C THR A 245 2.32 -3.47 22.58
N ILE A 246 3.37 -2.66 22.44
CA ILE A 246 3.29 -1.31 21.85
C ILE A 246 2.81 -1.38 20.40
N ALA A 247 3.34 -2.32 19.61
CA ALA A 247 2.95 -2.50 18.22
C ALA A 247 1.49 -2.93 18.09
N TRP A 248 1.04 -3.87 18.93
CA TRP A 248 -0.34 -4.31 18.98
C TRP A 248 -1.29 -3.18 19.39
N LEU A 249 -0.97 -2.44 20.47
CA LEU A 249 -1.75 -1.29 20.92
C LEU A 249 -1.82 -0.20 19.84
N THR A 250 -0.70 0.06 19.16
CA THR A 250 -0.62 1.02 18.05
C THR A 250 -1.55 0.61 16.91
N ARG A 251 -1.46 -0.66 16.48
CA ARG A 251 -2.35 -1.21 15.43
C ARG A 251 -3.81 -1.16 15.84
N ALA A 252 -4.16 -1.62 17.05
CA ALA A 252 -5.53 -1.67 17.54
C ALA A 252 -6.14 -0.25 17.64
N SER A 253 -5.38 0.70 18.18
CA SER A 253 -5.79 2.11 18.29
C SER A 253 -6.00 2.76 16.93
N MET A 254 -5.08 2.50 15.99
CA MET A 254 -5.18 3.00 14.62
C MET A 254 -6.40 2.40 13.91
N THR A 255 -6.59 1.08 13.98
CA THR A 255 -7.72 0.38 13.39
C THR A 255 -9.05 0.94 13.89
N ASP A 256 -9.20 1.09 15.21
CA ASP A 256 -10.42 1.62 15.80
C ASP A 256 -10.66 3.08 15.36
N ALA A 257 -9.63 3.93 15.41
CA ALA A 257 -9.72 5.31 15.00
C ALA A 257 -10.12 5.47 13.52
N ILE A 258 -9.57 4.65 12.61
CA ILE A 258 -9.90 4.67 11.19
C ILE A 258 -11.31 4.13 10.98
N ARG A 259 -11.65 2.97 11.57
CA ARG A 259 -12.95 2.32 11.42
C ARG A 259 -14.11 3.22 11.82
N GLN A 260 -13.93 4.06 12.83
CA GLN A 260 -14.95 5.03 13.26
C GLN A 260 -15.18 6.20 12.29
N LYS A 261 -14.23 6.48 11.36
CA LYS A 261 -14.29 7.65 10.47
C LYS A 261 -14.54 7.33 9.00
N VAL A 262 -14.52 6.05 8.63
CA VAL A 262 -14.78 5.57 7.27
C VAL A 262 -16.16 4.91 7.16
N ALA A 263 -16.67 4.79 5.93
CA ALA A 263 -17.89 4.07 5.63
C ALA A 263 -17.80 2.61 6.10
N LYS A 264 -18.94 2.01 6.46
CA LYS A 264 -19.00 0.60 6.89
C LYS A 264 -18.79 -0.37 5.73
N ASN A 265 -19.21 0.04 4.54
CA ASN A 265 -19.11 -0.77 3.33
C ASN A 265 -17.92 -0.30 2.50
N PRO A 266 -17.08 -1.23 2.00
CA PRO A 266 -15.99 -0.86 1.11
C PRO A 266 -16.53 -0.35 -0.22
N SER A 267 -15.87 0.66 -0.78
CA SER A 267 -16.23 1.22 -2.09
C SER A 267 -15.60 0.41 -3.21
N LEU A 268 -14.34 -0.01 -3.07
CA LEU A 268 -13.62 -0.79 -4.06
C LEU A 268 -13.03 -2.09 -3.48
N PRO A 269 -13.86 -3.03 -3.00
CA PRO A 269 -13.39 -4.18 -2.25
C PRO A 269 -12.44 -5.11 -3.01
N GLN A 270 -12.63 -5.27 -4.32
CA GLN A 270 -11.75 -6.11 -5.14
C GLN A 270 -10.39 -5.44 -5.35
N ALA A 271 -10.37 -4.16 -5.75
CA ALA A 271 -9.12 -3.43 -5.94
C ALA A 271 -8.32 -3.28 -4.64
N ASN A 272 -9.00 -3.16 -3.50
CA ASN A 272 -8.35 -3.20 -2.18
C ASN A 272 -7.68 -4.57 -1.95
N ARG A 273 -8.39 -5.67 -2.24
CA ARG A 273 -7.83 -7.02 -2.11
C ARG A 273 -6.63 -7.23 -3.01
N ASP A 274 -6.73 -6.89 -4.30
CA ASP A 274 -5.65 -7.10 -5.25
C ASP A 274 -4.36 -6.37 -4.83
N VAL A 275 -4.49 -5.15 -4.28
CA VAL A 275 -3.35 -4.39 -3.73
C VAL A 275 -2.80 -5.02 -2.47
N ALA A 276 -3.66 -5.55 -1.59
CA ALA A 276 -3.22 -6.22 -0.38
C ALA A 276 -2.49 -7.53 -0.67
N ASP A 277 -3.06 -8.36 -1.52
CA ASP A 277 -2.49 -9.65 -1.92
C ASP A 277 -1.12 -9.43 -2.57
N SER A 278 -1.03 -8.46 -3.50
CA SER A 278 0.25 -8.11 -4.11
C SER A 278 1.25 -7.47 -3.14
N ALA A 279 0.79 -6.69 -2.15
CA ALA A 279 1.66 -6.18 -1.09
C ALA A 279 2.18 -7.28 -0.16
N LEU A 280 1.36 -8.31 0.11
CA LEU A 280 1.78 -9.48 0.87
C LEU A 280 2.83 -10.31 0.11
N LEU A 281 2.81 -10.35 -1.23
CA LEU A 281 3.86 -11.01 -2.01
C LEU A 281 5.23 -10.33 -1.87
N ILE A 282 5.27 -9.05 -1.50
CA ILE A 282 6.52 -8.34 -1.16
C ILE A 282 7.07 -8.87 0.16
N LEU A 283 6.20 -9.32 1.07
CA LEU A 283 6.60 -10.04 2.27
C LEU A 283 7.05 -11.44 1.88
N ARG A 284 8.36 -11.67 1.95
CA ARG A 284 8.96 -12.91 1.49
C ARG A 284 8.54 -14.08 2.40
N PRO A 285 8.38 -15.31 1.87
CA PRO A 285 7.97 -16.48 2.66
C PRO A 285 8.89 -16.81 3.84
N ASP A 286 10.18 -16.49 3.75
CA ASP A 286 11.18 -16.72 4.81
C ASP A 286 10.99 -15.85 6.05
N LEU A 287 10.21 -14.79 5.92
CA LEU A 287 9.80 -13.95 7.04
C LEU A 287 8.67 -14.60 7.83
N PHE A 288 8.08 -15.67 7.33
CA PHE A 288 7.05 -16.40 8.05
C PHE A 288 7.66 -17.60 8.79
N ASP A 289 7.19 -17.84 10.00
CA ASP A 289 7.47 -19.07 10.75
C ASP A 289 6.73 -20.27 10.12
N SER A 290 6.93 -21.45 10.69
CA SER A 290 6.29 -22.69 10.21
C SER A 290 4.75 -22.69 10.32
N VAL A 291 4.17 -21.72 11.05
CA VAL A 291 2.73 -21.57 11.29
C VAL A 291 2.14 -20.43 10.43
N GLY A 292 2.97 -19.67 9.71
CA GLY A 292 2.56 -18.56 8.86
C GLY A 292 2.49 -17.21 9.57
N ASN A 293 3.14 -17.04 10.74
CA ASN A 293 3.29 -15.74 11.40
C ASN A 293 4.59 -15.05 11.00
N LEU A 294 4.59 -13.73 10.90
CA LEU A 294 5.81 -12.97 10.62
C LEU A 294 6.78 -13.05 11.81
N LYS A 295 8.00 -13.51 11.53
CA LYS A 295 9.12 -13.58 12.47
C LYS A 295 9.48 -12.18 12.96
N SER A 296 9.81 -12.08 14.25
CA SER A 296 10.41 -10.87 14.79
C SER A 296 11.81 -10.66 14.20
N LEU A 297 12.28 -9.41 14.16
CA LEU A 297 13.67 -9.09 13.76
C LEU A 297 14.69 -9.87 14.61
N TRP A 298 14.35 -10.13 15.86
CA TRP A 298 15.16 -10.89 16.80
C TRP A 298 15.30 -12.36 16.39
N MET A 299 14.19 -13.03 16.09
CA MET A 299 14.21 -14.41 15.61
C MET A 299 14.96 -14.51 14.28
N HIS A 300 14.80 -13.51 13.41
CA HIS A 300 15.56 -13.45 12.17
C HIS A 300 17.07 -13.29 12.37
N ARG A 301 17.51 -12.55 13.40
CA ARG A 301 18.94 -12.41 13.75
C ARG A 301 19.50 -13.72 14.32
N ILE A 302 18.77 -14.39 15.22
CA ILE A 302 19.19 -15.68 15.81
C ILE A 302 19.35 -16.77 14.74
N GLU A 303 18.38 -16.90 13.83
CA GLU A 303 18.44 -17.96 12.80
C GLU A 303 19.59 -17.78 11.79
N ASN A 304 20.09 -16.55 11.62
CA ASN A 304 21.03 -16.22 10.55
C ASN A 304 22.41 -15.77 11.03
N ASP A 305 22.66 -15.66 12.35
CA ASP A 305 23.92 -15.14 12.89
C ASP A 305 24.41 -15.97 14.10
N SER A 306 25.10 -17.09 13.82
CA SER A 306 25.63 -17.99 14.88
C SER A 306 26.64 -17.31 15.79
N ASP A 307 27.43 -16.37 15.25
CA ASP A 307 28.58 -15.79 15.94
C ASP A 307 28.20 -14.60 16.85
N ARG A 308 27.00 -14.02 16.68
CA ARG A 308 26.42 -12.99 17.57
C ARG A 308 25.42 -13.53 18.59
N THR A 309 25.10 -14.81 18.52
CA THR A 309 24.10 -15.44 19.39
C THR A 309 24.49 -15.32 20.87
N ASP A 310 25.78 -15.39 21.21
CA ASP A 310 26.26 -15.27 22.60
C ASP A 310 26.10 -13.87 23.20
N HIS A 311 26.28 -12.81 22.40
CA HIS A 311 26.09 -11.43 22.88
C HIS A 311 24.60 -11.09 23.04
N MET A 312 23.77 -11.67 22.16
CA MET A 312 22.32 -11.55 22.19
C MET A 312 21.70 -12.32 23.37
N ILE A 313 22.15 -13.54 23.66
CA ILE A 313 21.75 -14.29 24.86
C ILE A 313 22.01 -13.47 26.13
N GLY A 314 23.13 -12.72 26.17
CA GLY A 314 23.44 -11.80 27.28
C GLY A 314 22.45 -10.65 27.46
N GLU A 315 21.85 -10.12 26.37
CA GLU A 315 20.78 -9.12 26.45
C GLU A 315 19.44 -9.72 26.89
N TYR A 316 19.12 -10.95 26.46
CA TYR A 316 17.89 -11.64 26.81
C TYR A 316 17.87 -12.12 28.27
N LEU A 317 19.04 -12.51 28.79
CA LEU A 317 19.21 -12.92 30.19
C LEU A 317 19.35 -11.73 31.16
N ARG A 318 19.18 -10.48 30.70
CA ARG A 318 19.06 -9.35 31.63
C ARG A 318 17.81 -9.58 32.48
N PRO A 319 17.95 -9.66 33.81
CA PRO A 319 16.80 -9.86 34.67
C PRO A 319 16.03 -8.54 34.70
N ASP A 320 14.86 -8.51 34.05
CA ASP A 320 13.75 -7.77 34.64
C ASP A 320 12.37 -8.28 34.18
N VAL A 321 11.59 -8.59 35.23
CA VAL A 321 10.17 -8.91 35.30
C VAL A 321 9.75 -10.28 34.76
N GLU A 322 10.06 -11.31 35.56
CA GLU A 322 9.29 -12.54 35.62
C GLU A 322 7.78 -12.24 35.79
N GLU A 323 6.96 -13.04 35.10
CA GLU A 323 5.51 -13.24 35.30
C GLU A 323 4.57 -12.06 34.98
N SER A 324 4.21 -11.91 33.70
CA SER A 324 2.90 -11.32 33.36
C SER A 324 1.99 -12.35 32.68
N PRO A 325 0.87 -12.76 33.30
CA PRO A 325 -0.12 -13.67 32.71
C PRO A 325 -0.83 -13.11 31.45
N THR A 326 -0.44 -11.93 30.97
CA THR A 326 -0.96 -11.31 29.75
C THR A 326 -0.28 -11.81 28.46
N ALA A 327 0.92 -12.40 28.54
CA ALA A 327 1.66 -12.89 27.37
C ALA A 327 0.98 -14.09 26.68
N SER A 328 0.34 -15.02 27.41
CA SER A 328 -0.32 -16.17 26.77
C SER A 328 -1.68 -15.83 26.13
N ALA A 329 -2.37 -14.80 26.64
CA ALA A 329 -3.57 -14.26 26.00
C ALA A 329 -3.24 -13.47 24.71
N PHE A 330 -2.02 -12.93 24.63
CA PHE A 330 -1.51 -12.13 23.52
C PHE A 330 -1.24 -13.00 22.27
N ASP A 331 -0.61 -14.17 22.43
CA ASP A 331 -0.35 -15.11 21.33
C ASP A 331 -1.64 -15.61 20.65
N MET A 332 -2.70 -15.84 21.46
CA MET A 332 -3.99 -16.29 20.95
C MET A 332 -4.71 -15.22 20.10
N ILE A 333 -4.55 -13.93 20.43
CA ILE A 333 -5.16 -12.82 19.69
C ILE A 333 -4.38 -12.53 18.39
N HIS A 334 -3.05 -12.67 18.42
CA HIS A 334 -2.18 -12.43 17.28
C HIS A 334 -2.42 -13.45 16.14
N ALA A 335 -2.60 -14.73 16.48
CA ALA A 335 -2.92 -15.78 15.50
C ALA A 335 -4.29 -15.56 14.83
N ALA A 336 -5.28 -15.05 15.57
CA ALA A 336 -6.61 -14.75 15.03
C ALA A 336 -6.57 -13.62 14.00
N ALA A 337 -5.76 -12.58 14.24
CA ALA A 337 -5.65 -11.42 13.37
C ALA A 337 -5.02 -11.75 12.01
N LEU A 338 -4.08 -12.71 11.94
CA LEU A 338 -3.47 -13.17 10.68
C LEU A 338 -4.34 -14.21 9.95
N SER A 339 -5.11 -15.02 10.68
CA SER A 339 -6.05 -15.98 10.07
C SER A 339 -7.16 -15.33 9.22
N GLN A 340 -7.41 -14.03 9.42
CA GLN A 340 -8.34 -13.25 8.60
C GLN A 340 -7.77 -12.94 7.19
N TRP A 341 -6.45 -13.02 7.02
CA TRP A 341 -5.75 -12.69 5.78
C TRP A 341 -5.47 -13.91 4.90
N PHE A 342 -5.35 -15.10 5.52
CA PHE A 342 -4.97 -16.35 4.86
C PHE A 342 -6.14 -17.36 4.74
N ARG A 343 -7.40 -16.91 4.58
CA ARG A 343 -8.56 -17.79 4.38
C ARG A 343 -9.29 -17.56 3.06
#